data_AF-A0A0N4YZD1-F1
#
_entry.id   AF-A0A0N4YZD1-F1
#
_cell.length_a   1.000
_cell.length_b   1.000
_cell.length_c   1.000
_cell.angle_alpha   90.00
_cell.angle_beta   90.00
_cell.angle_gamma   90.00
#
_symmetry.space_group_name_H-M   'P 1'
#
loop_
_entity.id
_entity.type
_entity.pdbx_description
1 polymer ?
#
loop_
_entity_poly.entity_id
_entity_poly.type
_entity_poly.pdbx_seq_one_letter_code
_entity_poly.pdbx_strand_id
1 'polypeptide(L)'
;EIVYLGTRRTILTLDSGGSVFEIRTRQKFAIGGKSRIRCVFSGCNGEVIHMRLLPNSILALLTVTKILLVSTRLGGSIVCVFPMEANPSFPPLLDFIEEDDNKNGGRGNIRICVGRGNSLSMFRLNSNHIGSRKKPVVLLKKISLSQPIVNLCFLTKSFLIGFDEKGFSVTVKDDKQVLSQSASPCRIPLVFSTADFKVGGSKAVPLCCRV
;
A
#
# COMPACT_ATOMS: atom_id res chain seq x y z
N GLU A 1 -11.45 -7.85 -1.76
CA GLU A 1 -11.29 -6.45 -1.26
C GLU A 1 -12.00 -5.46 -2.20
N ILE A 2 -12.48 -4.31 -1.70
CA ILE A 2 -13.17 -3.27 -2.50
C ILE A 2 -12.62 -1.87 -2.15
N VAL A 3 -12.26 -1.08 -3.15
CA VAL A 3 -11.73 0.29 -2.99
C VAL A 3 -12.45 1.28 -3.90
N TYR A 4 -12.73 2.50 -3.43
CA TYR A 4 -13.41 3.54 -4.20
C TYR A 4 -12.41 4.53 -4.82
N LEU A 5 -12.53 4.79 -6.12
CA LEU A 5 -11.68 5.74 -6.85
C LEU A 5 -12.32 7.13 -6.91
N GLY A 6 -11.92 8.04 -6.01
CA GLY A 6 -12.12 9.50 -6.04
C GLY A 6 -13.58 9.99 -6.16
N THR A 7 -14.21 9.70 -7.29
CA THR A 7 -15.66 9.75 -7.45
C THR A 7 -16.29 8.50 -6.83
N ARG A 8 -17.33 8.63 -5.99
CA ARG A 8 -18.12 7.49 -5.43
C ARG A 8 -18.79 6.57 -6.48
N ARG A 9 -18.45 6.76 -7.76
CA ARG A 9 -19.02 6.11 -8.93
C ARG A 9 -18.11 5.03 -9.50
N THR A 10 -16.83 5.01 -9.11
CA THR A 10 -15.86 4.05 -9.61
C THR A 10 -15.39 3.16 -8.47
N ILE A 11 -15.60 1.86 -8.62
CA ILE A 11 -15.27 0.83 -7.66
C ILE A 11 -14.15 -0.02 -8.25
N LEU A 12 -13.10 -0.27 -7.48
CA LEU A 12 -12.11 -1.30 -7.74
C LEU A 12 -12.43 -2.51 -6.88
N THR A 13 -12.42 -3.68 -7.49
CA THR A 13 -12.59 -4.95 -6.78
C THR A 13 -11.46 -5.89 -7.14
N LEU A 14 -10.96 -6.59 -6.12
CA LEU A 14 -9.96 -7.64 -6.25
C LEU A 14 -10.68 -8.99 -6.22
N ASP A 15 -10.48 -9.80 -7.26
CA ASP A 15 -10.95 -11.18 -7.29
C ASP A 15 -9.97 -12.15 -6.60
N SER A 16 -10.41 -13.38 -6.35
CA SER A 16 -9.57 -14.43 -5.76
C SER A 16 -8.44 -14.91 -6.68
N GLY A 17 -8.51 -14.61 -7.98
CA GLY A 17 -7.46 -14.89 -8.96
C GLY A 17 -6.35 -13.83 -9.00
N GLY A 18 -6.42 -12.80 -8.16
CA GLY A 18 -5.44 -11.70 -8.13
C GLY A 18 -5.63 -10.68 -9.25
N SER A 19 -6.79 -10.69 -9.91
CA SER A 19 -7.18 -9.72 -10.93
C SER A 19 -7.95 -8.57 -10.30
N VAL A 20 -7.71 -7.36 -10.80
CA VAL A 20 -8.37 -6.14 -10.36
C VAL A 20 -9.31 -5.64 -11.44
N PHE A 21 -10.58 -5.46 -11.08
CA PHE A 21 -11.60 -4.93 -11.96
C PHE A 21 -12.04 -3.53 -11.52
N GLU A 22 -12.20 -2.64 -12.50
CA GLU A 22 -12.84 -1.34 -12.30
C GLU A 22 -14.29 -1.42 -12.79
N ILE A 23 -15.22 -1.05 -11.92
CA ILE A 23 -16.65 -0.99 -12.17
C ILE A 23 -17.08 0.47 -12.09
N ARG A 24 -17.62 1.01 -13.19
CA ARG A 24 -18.15 2.37 -13.25
C ARG A 24 -19.68 2.37 -13.21
N THR A 25 -20.23 2.87 -12.12
CA THR A 25 -21.67 3.06 -11.91
C THR A 25 -22.14 4.41 -12.50
N ARG A 26 -23.24 4.43 -13.26
CA ARG A 26 -23.82 5.67 -13.83
C ARG A 26 -24.91 6.26 -12.92
N GLN A 27 -25.21 7.55 -13.11
CA GLN A 27 -26.35 8.22 -12.45
C GLN A 27 -27.67 7.56 -12.86
N LYS A 28 -28.59 7.43 -11.90
CA LYS A 28 -29.93 6.82 -12.03
C LYS A 28 -30.86 7.47 -13.07
N PHE A 29 -30.46 8.55 -13.74
CA PHE A 29 -31.32 9.34 -14.65
C PHE A 29 -30.98 9.23 -16.15
N ALA A 30 -29.97 8.43 -16.54
CA ALA A 30 -29.67 8.21 -17.95
C ALA A 30 -30.29 6.89 -18.43
N ILE A 31 -31.46 6.98 -19.07
CA ILE A 31 -32.18 5.88 -19.71
C ILE A 31 -31.25 5.19 -20.72
N GLY A 32 -30.96 3.90 -20.53
CA GLY A 32 -30.25 3.04 -21.50
C GLY A 32 -28.73 2.84 -21.30
N GLY A 33 -28.10 3.38 -20.27
CA GLY A 33 -26.65 3.24 -20.06
C GLY A 33 -26.21 1.97 -19.32
N LYS A 34 -25.52 1.03 -19.99
CA LYS A 34 -24.90 -0.15 -19.32
C LYS A 34 -23.75 0.27 -18.40
N SER A 35 -23.65 -0.38 -17.22
CA SER A 35 -22.46 -0.32 -16.36
C SER A 35 -21.24 -0.80 -17.14
N ARG A 36 -20.09 -0.12 -16.99
CA ARG A 36 -18.85 -0.51 -17.67
C ARG A 36 -17.92 -1.18 -16.67
N ILE A 37 -17.60 -2.44 -16.94
CA ILE A 37 -16.62 -3.23 -16.21
C ILE A 37 -15.37 -3.33 -17.09
N ARG A 38 -14.19 -3.09 -16.53
CA ARG A 38 -12.90 -3.36 -17.19
C ARG A 38 -11.96 -4.07 -16.24
N CYS A 39 -11.17 -5.01 -16.78
CA CYS A 39 -9.98 -5.49 -16.08
C CYS A 39 -8.92 -4.38 -16.11
N VAL A 40 -8.48 -3.95 -14.93
CA VAL A 40 -7.37 -2.98 -14.78
C VAL A 40 -6.05 -3.72 -14.72
N PHE A 41 -6.03 -4.88 -14.07
CA PHE A 41 -4.82 -5.66 -13.91
C PHE A 41 -5.16 -7.14 -13.82
N SER A 42 -4.41 -7.95 -14.54
CA SER A 42 -4.37 -9.41 -14.42
C SER A 42 -2.93 -9.83 -14.65
N GLY A 43 -2.41 -10.77 -13.85
CA GLY A 43 -0.99 -11.16 -13.92
C GLY A 43 -0.31 -11.46 -12.60
N CYS A 44 -1.06 -11.64 -11.52
CA CYS A 44 -0.54 -12.03 -10.22
C CYS A 44 -0.87 -13.47 -9.78
N ASN A 45 -1.47 -14.30 -10.65
CA ASN A 45 -1.70 -15.73 -10.38
C ASN A 45 -2.33 -16.03 -9.00
N GLY A 46 -3.26 -15.21 -8.52
CA GLY A 46 -3.86 -15.36 -7.19
C GLY A 46 -3.02 -14.87 -6.01
N GLU A 47 -1.83 -14.32 -6.24
CA GLU A 47 -0.91 -13.92 -5.16
C GLU A 47 -1.27 -12.56 -4.51
N VAL A 48 -2.22 -11.80 -5.05
CA VAL A 48 -2.55 -10.47 -4.48
C VAL A 48 -3.29 -10.66 -3.16
N ILE A 49 -2.63 -10.28 -2.07
CA ILE A 49 -3.13 -10.41 -0.70
C ILE A 49 -3.92 -9.17 -0.29
N HIS A 50 -3.47 -8.00 -0.74
CA HIS A 50 -4.05 -6.72 -0.37
C HIS A 50 -3.85 -5.68 -1.49
N MET A 51 -4.81 -4.77 -1.62
CA MET A 51 -4.69 -3.62 -2.51
C MET A 51 -4.85 -2.30 -1.76
N ARG A 52 -4.01 -1.31 -2.08
CA ARG A 52 -4.07 0.01 -1.47
C ARG A 52 -4.07 1.10 -2.53
N LEU A 53 -5.04 2.01 -2.46
CA LEU A 53 -5.07 3.17 -3.33
C LEU A 53 -4.15 4.26 -2.78
N LEU A 54 -3.19 4.65 -3.60
CA LEU A 54 -2.31 5.79 -3.41
C LEU A 54 -2.87 7.01 -4.16
N PRO A 55 -2.38 8.23 -3.85
CA PRO A 55 -2.74 9.43 -4.58
C PRO A 55 -2.43 9.31 -6.07
N ASN A 56 -3.01 10.22 -6.86
CA ASN A 56 -2.82 10.26 -8.32
C ASN A 56 -3.30 9.00 -9.07
N SER A 57 -4.26 8.28 -8.46
CA SER A 57 -4.90 7.08 -9.05
C SER A 57 -3.92 5.92 -9.27
N ILE A 58 -2.92 5.82 -8.41
CA ILE A 58 -1.99 4.70 -8.33
C ILE A 58 -2.55 3.65 -7.38
N LEU A 59 -2.59 2.40 -7.82
CA LEU A 59 -3.00 1.25 -7.03
C LEU A 59 -1.75 0.44 -6.67
N ALA A 60 -1.49 0.26 -5.39
CA ALA A 60 -0.51 -0.70 -4.91
C ALA A 60 -1.16 -2.07 -4.74
N LEU A 61 -0.57 -3.10 -5.33
CA LEU A 61 -0.96 -4.50 -5.17
C LEU A 61 0.14 -5.19 -4.38
N LEU A 62 -0.19 -5.65 -3.18
CA LEU A 62 0.73 -6.35 -2.30
C LEU A 62 0.57 -7.85 -2.53
N THR A 63 1.64 -8.51 -2.96
CA THR A 63 1.67 -9.95 -3.19
C THR A 63 2.63 -10.67 -2.27
N VAL A 64 2.62 -12.00 -2.31
CA VAL A 64 3.59 -12.84 -1.59
C VAL A 64 5.04 -12.52 -2.01
N THR A 65 5.28 -12.19 -3.28
CA THR A 65 6.64 -12.10 -3.85
C THR A 65 7.07 -10.68 -4.23
N LYS A 66 6.13 -9.75 -4.37
CA LYS A 66 6.42 -8.38 -4.82
C LYS A 66 5.30 -7.42 -4.46
N ILE A 67 5.60 -6.13 -4.51
CA ILE A 67 4.58 -5.08 -4.51
C ILE A 67 4.59 -4.39 -5.86
N LEU A 68 3.44 -4.29 -6.50
CA LEU A 68 3.26 -3.64 -7.79
C LEU A 68 2.58 -2.30 -7.62
N LEU A 69 3.12 -1.24 -8.22
CA LEU A 69 2.40 0.02 -8.39
C LEU A 69 1.80 0.05 -9.79
N VAL A 70 0.48 0.18 -9.87
CA VAL A 70 -0.29 0.15 -11.12
C VAL A 70 -1.03 1.47 -11.30
N SER A 71 -0.92 2.09 -12.47
CA SER A 71 -1.66 3.30 -12.78
C SER A 71 -3.03 2.97 -13.36
N THR A 72 -4.09 3.26 -12.62
CA THR A 72 -5.47 3.07 -13.10
C THR A 72 -5.83 4.07 -14.21
N ARG A 73 -5.17 5.24 -14.25
CA ARG A 73 -5.34 6.24 -15.31
C ARG A 73 -4.69 5.83 -16.62
N LEU A 74 -3.52 5.18 -16.57
CA LEU A 74 -2.80 4.68 -17.74
C LEU A 74 -3.20 3.24 -18.08
N GLY A 75 -4.50 2.96 -18.09
CA GLY A 75 -5.00 1.65 -18.54
C GLY A 75 -4.54 0.44 -17.73
N GLY A 76 -3.99 0.62 -16.52
CA GLY A 76 -3.42 -0.49 -15.74
C GLY A 76 -1.92 -0.71 -15.95
N SER A 77 -1.20 0.24 -16.54
CA SER A 77 0.26 0.13 -16.69
C SER A 77 0.98 0.02 -15.35
N ILE A 78 1.96 -0.90 -15.29
CA ILE A 78 2.86 -1.03 -14.15
C ILE A 78 3.81 0.17 -14.13
N VAL A 79 3.79 0.90 -13.03
CA VAL A 79 4.67 2.05 -12.74
C VAL A 79 5.98 1.59 -12.11
N CYS A 80 5.90 0.64 -11.19
CA CYS A 80 7.06 0.13 -10.46
C CYS A 80 6.77 -1.27 -9.89
N VAL A 81 7.83 -2.05 -9.71
CA VAL A 81 7.80 -3.35 -9.04
C VAL A 81 8.84 -3.31 -7.93
N PHE A 82 8.41 -3.56 -6.70
CA PHE A 82 9.29 -3.76 -5.56
C PHE A 82 9.41 -5.27 -5.33
N PRO A 83 10.53 -5.92 -5.73
CA PRO A 83 10.72 -7.33 -5.42
C PRO A 83 10.85 -7.51 -3.90
N MET A 84 10.29 -8.60 -3.40
CA MET A 84 10.35 -8.96 -1.99
C MET A 84 10.79 -10.40 -1.83
N GLU A 85 11.62 -10.66 -0.83
CA GLU A 85 11.93 -12.04 -0.47
C GLU A 85 10.67 -12.71 0.07
N ALA A 86 10.28 -13.82 -0.54
CA ALA A 86 9.13 -14.61 -0.10
C ALA A 86 9.37 -15.10 1.33
N ASN A 87 8.58 -14.62 2.28
CA ASN A 87 8.60 -15.10 3.66
C ASN A 87 7.15 -15.18 4.15
N PRO A 88 6.58 -16.39 4.30
CA PRO A 88 5.19 -16.56 4.70
C PRO A 88 4.92 -16.17 6.17
N SER A 89 5.97 -15.97 6.98
CA SER A 89 5.83 -15.64 8.40
C SER A 89 5.40 -14.20 8.63
N PHE A 90 5.64 -13.31 7.66
CA PHE A 90 5.35 -11.88 7.77
C PHE A 90 4.69 -11.36 6.50
N PRO A 91 3.59 -10.60 6.61
CA PRO A 91 2.91 -10.06 5.44
C PRO A 91 3.79 -9.01 4.74
N PRO A 92 3.60 -8.79 3.42
CA PRO A 92 4.09 -7.58 2.77
C PRO A 92 3.42 -6.35 3.40
N LEU A 93 4.19 -5.31 3.66
CA LEU A 93 3.71 -4.07 4.24
C LEU A 93 3.95 -2.91 3.28
N LEU A 94 2.97 -2.01 3.21
CA LEU A 94 3.08 -0.75 2.47
C LEU A 94 2.30 0.35 3.19
N ASP A 95 2.96 1.48 3.36
CA ASP A 95 2.30 2.74 3.67
C ASP A 95 2.92 3.89 2.89
N PHE A 96 2.20 5.00 2.80
CA PHE A 96 2.65 6.16 2.07
C PHE A 96 2.26 7.45 2.80
N ILE A 97 2.97 8.53 2.47
CA ILE A 97 2.62 9.88 2.86
C ILE A 97 2.88 10.84 1.69
N GLU A 98 2.00 11.81 1.50
CA GLU A 98 2.20 12.87 0.51
C GLU A 98 3.31 13.83 1.00
N GLU A 99 4.28 14.09 0.14
CA GLU A 99 5.28 15.14 0.34
C GLU A 99 4.74 16.42 -0.31
N ASP A 100 4.81 17.56 0.40
CA ASP A 100 4.41 18.83 -0.20
C ASP A 100 5.43 19.15 -1.31
N ASP A 101 4.96 19.29 -2.55
CA ASP A 101 5.77 19.95 -3.57
C ASP A 101 5.47 21.44 -3.57
N ASN A 102 6.54 22.20 -3.32
CA ASN A 102 6.57 23.65 -3.39
C ASN A 102 6.02 24.18 -4.73
N LYS A 103 5.06 25.10 -4.64
CA LYS A 103 4.86 26.32 -5.46
C LYS A 103 4.48 26.20 -6.95
N ASN A 104 4.61 25.06 -7.63
CA ASN A 104 4.45 25.00 -9.11
C ASN A 104 3.19 24.29 -9.65
N GLY A 105 2.17 24.01 -8.82
CA GLY A 105 0.88 23.45 -9.27
C GLY A 105 0.94 22.03 -9.86
N GLY A 106 2.09 21.35 -9.77
CA GLY A 106 2.28 19.96 -10.20
C GLY A 106 1.69 18.95 -9.21
N ARG A 107 1.63 17.67 -9.62
CA ARG A 107 1.23 16.59 -8.70
C ARG A 107 2.34 16.37 -7.68
N GLY A 108 1.98 16.36 -6.39
CA GLY A 108 2.91 16.14 -5.29
C GLY A 108 3.69 14.83 -5.39
N ASN A 109 4.90 14.84 -4.82
CA ASN A 109 5.69 13.63 -4.61
C ASN A 109 5.06 12.79 -3.51
N ILE A 110 5.26 11.48 -3.57
CA ILE A 110 4.74 10.55 -2.57
C ILE A 110 5.93 9.79 -2.00
N ARG A 111 6.07 9.79 -0.67
CA ARG A 111 7.01 8.91 0.01
C ARG A 111 6.30 7.59 0.29
N ILE A 112 6.94 6.49 -0.09
CA ILE A 112 6.40 5.14 0.04
C ILE A 112 7.37 4.33 0.91
N CYS A 113 6.84 3.73 1.97
CA CYS A 113 7.55 2.72 2.75
C CYS A 113 7.03 1.35 2.33
N VAL A 114 7.93 0.45 1.97
CA VAL A 114 7.61 -0.97 1.74
C VAL A 114 8.50 -1.83 2.61
N GLY A 115 8.00 -2.98 3.05
CA GLY A 115 8.82 -3.87 3.85
C GLY A 115 8.14 -5.16 4.23
N ARG A 116 8.92 -6.04 4.84
CA ARG A 116 8.45 -7.32 5.39
C ARG A 116 9.37 -7.73 6.52
N GLY A 117 8.78 -8.19 7.63
CA GLY A 117 9.54 -8.62 8.79
C GLY A 117 10.41 -7.49 9.33
N ASN A 118 11.73 -7.67 9.34
CA ASN A 118 12.70 -6.72 9.87
C ASN A 118 13.30 -5.76 8.82
N SER A 119 12.85 -5.82 7.57
CA SER A 119 13.42 -5.01 6.48
C SER A 119 12.41 -4.02 5.93
N LEU A 120 12.75 -2.72 6.00
CA LEU A 120 12.00 -1.64 5.38
C LEU A 120 12.84 -0.94 4.30
N SER A 121 12.18 -0.46 3.27
CA SER A 121 12.77 0.34 2.20
C SER A 121 11.89 1.55 1.93
N MET A 122 12.51 2.73 1.96
CA MET A 122 11.88 4.02 1.70
C MET A 122 12.14 4.44 0.27
N PHE A 123 11.08 4.84 -0.43
CA PHE A 123 11.12 5.28 -1.82
C PHE A 123 10.43 6.63 -1.97
N ARG A 124 10.86 7.41 -2.96
CA ARG A 124 10.13 8.58 -3.46
C ARG A 124 9.54 8.26 -4.82
N LEU A 125 8.23 8.41 -4.96
CA LEU A 125 7.49 8.37 -6.21
C LEU A 125 7.24 9.81 -6.68
N ASN A 126 7.84 10.17 -7.81
CA ASN A 126 7.58 11.43 -8.49
C ASN A 126 6.40 11.26 -9.46
N SER A 127 5.27 11.85 -9.08
CA SER A 127 4.01 11.72 -9.79
C SER A 127 4.04 12.32 -11.20
N ASN A 128 4.92 13.31 -11.44
CA ASN A 128 5.06 13.97 -12.73
C ASN A 128 5.88 13.14 -13.73
N HIS A 129 6.60 12.14 -13.25
CA HIS A 129 7.39 11.23 -14.09
C HIS A 129 6.61 9.98 -14.53
N ILE A 130 5.41 9.74 -14.00
CA ILE A 130 4.59 8.58 -14.35
C ILE A 130 4.17 8.65 -15.83
N GLY A 131 4.51 7.62 -16.60
CA GLY A 131 4.26 7.57 -18.05
C GLY A 131 5.27 8.36 -18.89
N SER A 132 6.27 8.99 -18.27
CA SER A 132 7.37 9.64 -18.96
C SER A 132 8.55 8.68 -19.16
N ARG A 133 9.58 9.12 -19.91
CA ARG A 133 10.86 8.39 -20.02
C ARG A 133 11.72 8.47 -18.75
N LYS A 134 11.39 9.35 -17.80
CA LYS A 134 12.13 9.52 -16.55
C LYS A 134 11.73 8.44 -15.56
N LYS A 135 12.67 8.03 -14.70
CA LYS A 135 12.38 7.08 -13.61
C LYS A 135 11.40 7.71 -12.61
N PRO A 136 10.21 7.10 -12.40
CA PRO A 136 9.21 7.66 -11.49
C PRO A 136 9.51 7.34 -10.04
N VAL A 137 10.27 6.29 -9.74
CA VAL A 137 10.54 5.85 -8.37
C VAL A 137 12.05 5.84 -8.09
N VAL A 138 12.45 6.38 -6.94
CA VAL A 138 13.82 6.44 -6.46
C VAL A 138 13.92 5.86 -5.06
N LEU A 139 14.87 4.96 -4.83
CA LEU A 139 15.19 4.45 -3.48
C LEU A 139 15.87 5.55 -2.68
N LEU A 140 15.34 5.84 -1.49
CA LEU A 140 15.93 6.78 -0.54
C LEU A 140 16.82 6.06 0.47
N LYS A 141 16.27 5.02 1.12
CA LYS A 141 16.92 4.36 2.24
C LYS A 141 16.43 2.92 2.42
N LYS A 142 17.31 2.07 2.94
CA LYS A 142 16.95 0.77 3.53
C LYS A 142 17.18 0.83 5.03
N ILE A 143 16.26 0.27 5.80
CA ILE A 143 16.26 0.29 7.26
C ILE A 143 16.10 -1.15 7.72
N SER A 144 17.07 -1.63 8.50
CA SER A 144 16.97 -2.89 9.22
C SER A 144 16.44 -2.61 10.62
N LEU A 145 15.38 -3.30 10.99
CA LEU A 145 14.74 -3.19 12.30
C LEU A 145 15.31 -4.24 13.25
N SER A 146 15.38 -3.91 14.54
CA SER A 146 15.79 -4.85 15.58
C SER A 146 14.81 -6.03 15.76
N GLN A 147 13.56 -5.87 15.33
CA GLN A 147 12.52 -6.89 15.45
C GLN A 147 11.59 -6.85 14.22
N PRO A 148 10.97 -8.00 13.86
CA PRO A 148 10.06 -8.03 12.74
C PRO A 148 8.73 -7.36 13.08
N ILE A 149 8.18 -6.62 12.12
CA ILE A 149 6.88 -5.98 12.23
C ILE A 149 5.84 -6.65 11.31
N VAL A 150 4.58 -6.61 11.73
CA VAL A 150 3.41 -7.12 11.00
C VAL A 150 2.47 -6.00 10.54
N ASN A 151 2.76 -4.75 10.92
CA ASN A 151 2.00 -3.57 10.51
C ASN A 151 2.90 -2.33 10.53
N LEU A 152 2.63 -1.34 9.67
CA LEU A 152 3.35 -0.06 9.66
C LEU A 152 2.44 1.10 9.23
N CYS A 153 2.70 2.30 9.76
CA CYS A 153 1.99 3.51 9.43
C CYS A 153 2.87 4.77 9.57
N PHE A 154 2.80 5.70 8.62
CA PHE A 154 3.33 7.05 8.72
C PHE A 154 2.39 7.88 9.61
N LEU A 155 2.92 8.41 10.71
CA LEU A 155 2.21 9.40 11.53
C LEU A 155 2.50 10.81 11.04
N THR A 156 3.72 11.06 10.58
CA THR A 156 4.15 12.33 9.98
C THR A 156 5.18 12.08 8.88
N LYS A 157 5.62 13.13 8.19
CA LYS A 157 6.64 13.06 7.13
C LYS A 157 8.00 12.53 7.61
N SER A 158 8.27 12.67 8.91
CA SER A 158 9.51 12.23 9.55
C SER A 158 9.31 11.06 10.51
N PHE A 159 8.08 10.59 10.71
CA PHE A 159 7.75 9.63 11.75
C PHE A 159 6.92 8.47 11.20
N LEU A 160 7.49 7.28 11.26
CA LEU A 160 6.85 6.02 10.94
C LEU A 160 6.80 5.15 12.20
N ILE A 161 5.66 4.52 12.45
CA ILE A 161 5.48 3.53 13.50
C ILE A 161 5.22 2.15 12.88
N GLY A 162 5.87 1.12 13.39
CA GLY A 162 5.60 -0.28 13.09
C GLY A 162 5.16 -1.02 14.34
N PHE A 163 4.41 -2.11 14.18
CA PHE A 163 4.00 -2.97 15.29
C PHE A 163 4.40 -4.42 15.02
N ASP A 164 4.92 -5.12 16.02
CA ASP A 164 5.16 -6.55 15.95
C ASP A 164 3.90 -7.38 16.24
N GLU A 165 4.02 -8.71 16.15
CA GLU A 165 2.90 -9.63 16.42
C GLU A 165 2.40 -9.60 17.88
N LYS A 166 3.19 -9.05 18.81
CA LYS A 166 2.86 -8.91 20.23
C LYS A 166 2.28 -7.52 20.55
N GLY A 167 2.18 -6.64 19.55
CA GLY A 167 1.71 -5.26 19.71
C GLY A 167 2.77 -4.28 20.24
N PHE A 168 4.05 -4.65 20.29
CA PHE A 168 5.11 -3.69 20.62
C PHE A 168 5.40 -2.80 19.41
N SER A 169 5.51 -1.51 19.69
CA SER A 169 5.81 -0.50 18.67
C SER A 169 7.31 -0.37 18.41
N VAL A 170 7.69 -0.30 17.14
CA VAL A 170 9.00 0.17 16.68
C VAL A 170 8.82 1.53 16.02
N THR A 171 9.62 2.49 16.42
CA THR A 171 9.58 3.85 15.88
C THR A 171 10.75 4.06 14.92
N VAL A 172 10.45 4.64 13.75
CA VAL A 172 11.44 5.10 12.80
C VAL A 172 11.26 6.61 12.65
N LYS A 173 12.27 7.37 13.06
CA LYS A 173 12.33 8.83 12.93
C LYS A 173 13.47 9.23 12.02
N ASP A 174 13.22 10.14 11.08
CA ASP A 174 14.23 10.63 10.13
C ASP A 174 14.98 9.49 9.42
N ASP A 175 14.22 8.47 8.99
CA ASP A 175 14.70 7.25 8.31
C ASP A 175 15.70 6.40 9.12
N LYS A 176 15.70 6.56 10.46
CA LYS A 176 16.48 5.76 11.40
C LYS A 176 15.57 5.17 12.47
N GLN A 177 15.82 3.91 12.83
CA GLN A 177 15.13 3.33 13.98
C GLN A 177 15.54 4.09 15.25
N VAL A 178 14.56 4.52 16.02
CA VAL A 178 14.75 5.06 17.36
C VAL A 178 14.46 3.95 18.34
N LEU A 179 15.48 3.54 19.08
CA LEU A 179 15.30 2.64 20.22
C LEU A 179 14.61 3.46 21.32
N SER A 180 13.33 3.19 21.55
CA SER A 180 12.59 3.88 22.61
C SER A 180 13.11 3.39 23.96
N GLN A 181 13.98 4.16 24.59
CA GLN A 181 14.31 3.99 26.00
C GLN A 181 13.12 4.53 26.83
N SER A 182 12.52 3.65 27.63
CA SER A 182 11.63 3.97 28.76
C SER A 182 10.39 4.84 28.49
N ALA A 183 9.50 4.42 27.59
CA ALA A 183 8.08 4.80 27.69
C ALA A 183 7.28 3.57 28.08
N SER A 184 6.36 3.71 29.05
CA SER A 184 5.42 2.64 29.42
C SER A 184 4.79 2.06 28.16
N PRO A 185 4.79 0.73 27.95
CA PRO A 185 4.32 0.14 26.71
C PRO A 185 2.86 0.55 26.46
N CYS A 186 2.66 1.45 25.50
CA CYS A 186 1.32 1.75 25.00
C CYS A 186 0.88 0.54 24.19
N ARG A 187 0.10 -0.33 24.81
CA ARG A 187 -0.49 -1.49 24.14
C ARG A 187 -1.67 -1.00 23.31
N ILE A 188 -1.46 -0.84 22.01
CA ILE A 188 -2.55 -0.56 21.07
C ILE A 188 -3.11 -1.92 20.64
N PRO A 189 -4.37 -2.25 21.01
CA PRO A 189 -4.97 -3.50 20.56
C PRO A 189 -5.10 -3.47 19.04
N LEU A 190 -4.43 -4.41 18.38
CA LEU A 190 -4.56 -4.60 16.94
C LEU A 190 -5.91 -5.29 16.67
N VAL A 191 -6.91 -4.50 16.25
CA VAL A 191 -8.21 -5.04 15.83
C VAL A 191 -8.09 -5.47 14.37
N PHE A 192 -7.97 -6.78 14.14
CA PHE A 192 -8.01 -7.36 12.81
C PHE A 192 -9.46 -7.32 12.29
N SER A 193 -9.68 -6.65 11.17
CA SER A 193 -11.01 -6.54 10.56
C SER A 193 -11.01 -7.00 9.11
N THR A 194 -10.54 -8.22 8.84
CA THR A 194 -11.02 -9.01 7.69
C THR A 194 -11.15 -10.48 8.08
N ALA A 195 -12.20 -11.13 7.57
CA ALA A 195 -12.62 -12.48 7.97
C ALA A 195 -12.12 -13.60 7.03
N ASP A 196 -11.34 -13.31 5.99
CA ASP A 196 -11.06 -14.31 4.95
C ASP A 196 -9.57 -14.64 4.83
N PHE A 197 -9.07 -15.43 5.77
CA PHE A 197 -7.90 -16.30 5.53
C PHE A 197 -8.36 -17.74 5.69
N LYS A 198 -8.80 -18.36 4.58
CA LYS A 198 -9.07 -19.80 4.52
C LYS A 198 -7.85 -20.51 3.95
N VAL A 199 -6.74 -20.47 4.68
CA VAL A 199 -5.67 -21.47 4.60
C VAL A 199 -5.29 -21.76 6.04
N GLY A 200 -5.40 -23.02 6.46
CA GLY A 200 -5.23 -23.44 7.84
C GLY A 200 -3.91 -22.93 8.43
N GLY A 201 -4.02 -22.32 9.63
CA GLY A 201 -2.90 -21.75 10.36
C GLY A 201 -3.02 -20.23 10.44
N SER A 202 -3.61 -19.75 11.53
CA SER A 202 -3.68 -18.34 11.92
C SER A 202 -2.34 -17.63 11.72
N LYS A 203 -2.31 -16.53 10.96
CA LYS A 203 -1.56 -15.29 11.27
C LYS A 203 -1.65 -14.22 10.17
N ALA A 204 -1.80 -12.98 10.66
CA ALA A 204 -1.51 -11.67 10.06
C ALA A 204 -2.31 -11.24 8.82
N VAL A 205 -3.29 -10.36 9.07
CA VAL A 205 -3.97 -9.50 8.09
C VAL A 205 -3.41 -8.07 8.23
N PRO A 206 -3.17 -7.33 7.13
CA PRO A 206 -2.76 -5.93 7.21
C PRO A 206 -3.85 -5.07 7.86
N LEU A 207 -3.47 -4.28 8.86
CA LEU A 207 -4.35 -3.32 9.52
C LEU A 207 -4.42 -2.01 8.73
N CYS A 208 -5.62 -1.43 8.69
CA CYS A 208 -5.81 -0.03 8.34
C CYS A 208 -5.79 0.78 9.65
N CYS A 209 -4.64 1.35 10.01
CA CYS A 209 -4.62 2.40 11.03
C CYS A 209 -5.26 3.65 10.43
N ARG A 210 -6.52 3.92 10.77
CA ARG A 210 -7.10 5.26 10.63
C ARG A 210 -6.88 5.97 11.96
N VAL A 211 -6.01 6.99 11.95
CA VAL A 211 -6.01 8.05 12.96
C VAL A 211 -6.99 9.12 12.49
#